data_AF-A0A069PGU5-F1
#
_entry.id   AF-A0A069PGU5-F1
#
_cell.length_a   1.000
_cell.length_b   1.000
_cell.length_c   1.000
_cell.angle_alpha   90.00
_cell.angle_beta   90.00
_cell.angle_gamma   90.00
#
_symmetry.space_group_name_H-M   'P 1'
#
loop_
_entity.id
_entity.type
_entity.pdbx_description
1 polymer ?
#
loop_
_entity_poly.entity_id
_entity_poly.type
_entity_poly.pdbx_seq_one_letter_code
_entity_poly.pdbx_strand_id
1 'polypeptide(L)'
;MDIEIAIKVGSFLIGVVGAGRLIYDLLTSQPGRMREEYRFAKEFLLDQEKIPAMHPFMREKGYQAIAGDARLSADEIEYLLSLRGASRALRDYTLGRGYLRHLPQQGNLQVQFKEKYQSIVARRVRKYWFVAAYAVLSFLGFFPFVFSRIFFHNPGDMLFATGVTLLVFLPSAWLSLRSAIRLDRAEKLVKHQSKHTQRIVLEPIDEIRLLSPLDRTLGKVGSGRYMYRKRTAASKNVLCARPVFLFERAQIASRYGHREHEQFGQCRH
;
A
#
# COMPACT_ATOMS: atom_id res chain seq x y z
N MET A 1 35.07 17.95 33.51
CA MET A 1 34.38 16.64 33.34
C MET A 1 33.13 16.80 32.46
N ASP A 2 32.53 17.98 32.44
CA ASP A 2 31.25 18.26 31.75
C ASP A 2 31.36 18.35 30.23
N ILE A 3 32.48 18.86 29.70
CA ILE A 3 32.67 19.02 28.24
C ILE A 3 32.71 17.66 27.53
N GLU A 4 33.36 16.65 28.12
CA GLU A 4 33.43 15.30 27.54
C GLU A 4 32.03 14.65 27.47
N ILE A 5 31.25 14.80 28.53
CA ILE A 5 29.87 14.30 28.59
C ILE A 5 29.01 15.02 27.55
N ALA A 6 29.14 16.35 27.45
CA ALA A 6 28.42 17.15 26.46
C ALA A 6 28.73 16.70 25.02
N ILE A 7 30.00 16.43 24.70
CA ILE A 7 30.42 15.94 23.37
C ILE A 7 29.84 14.54 23.10
N LYS A 8 29.84 13.65 24.10
CA LYS A 8 29.27 12.30 23.97
C LYS A 8 27.75 12.35 23.73
N VAL A 9 27.04 13.16 24.50
CA VAL A 9 25.58 13.33 24.33
C VAL A 9 25.28 13.99 22.98
N GLY A 10 26.03 15.01 22.58
CA GLY A 10 25.86 15.68 21.29
C GLY A 10 26.09 14.74 20.10
N SER A 11 27.20 14.00 20.10
CA SER A 11 27.49 13.03 19.03
C SER A 11 26.48 11.88 19.00
N PHE A 12 26.00 11.43 20.16
CA PHE A 12 24.93 10.44 20.25
C PHE A 12 23.63 10.92 19.60
N LEU A 13 23.18 12.15 19.91
CA LEU A 13 21.95 12.70 19.33
C LEU A 13 22.04 12.79 17.80
N ILE A 14 23.19 13.22 17.27
CA ILE A 14 23.43 13.25 15.82
C ILE A 14 23.34 11.84 15.23
N GLY A 15 23.96 10.85 15.90
CA GLY A 15 23.90 9.44 15.51
C GLY A 15 22.48 8.88 15.47
N VAL A 16 21.66 9.17 16.50
CA VAL A 16 20.25 8.74 16.58
C VAL A 16 19.42 9.33 15.44
N VAL A 17 19.58 10.62 15.14
CA VAL A 17 18.88 11.26 14.02
C VAL A 17 19.31 10.67 12.67
N GLY A 18 20.62 10.47 12.48
CA GLY A 18 21.17 9.86 11.26
C GLY A 18 20.67 8.43 11.05
N ALA A 19 20.73 7.60 12.10
CA ALA A 19 20.22 6.23 12.08
C ALA A 19 18.71 6.21 11.78
N GLY A 20 17.92 7.07 12.42
CA GLY A 20 16.49 7.18 12.15
C GLY A 20 16.17 7.49 10.68
N ARG A 21 16.96 8.36 10.04
CA ARG A 21 16.82 8.68 8.62
C ARG A 21 17.22 7.51 7.72
N LEU A 22 18.35 6.86 7.99
CA LEU A 22 18.79 5.67 7.24
C LEU A 22 17.71 4.58 7.28
N ILE A 23 17.14 4.34 8.46
CA ILE A 23 16.06 3.38 8.67
C ILE A 23 14.82 3.78 7.89
N TYR A 24 14.47 5.07 7.90
CA TYR A 24 13.35 5.58 7.11
C TYR A 24 13.52 5.29 5.62
N ASP A 25 14.70 5.56 5.08
CA ASP A 25 15.01 5.36 3.67
C ASP A 25 15.02 3.86 3.33
N LEU A 26 15.64 3.01 4.15
CA LEU A 26 15.63 1.55 3.98
C LEU A 26 14.23 0.96 4.00
N LEU A 27 13.40 1.34 4.97
CA LEU A 27 12.02 0.86 5.09
C LEU A 27 11.12 1.32 3.94
N THR A 28 11.55 2.33 3.18
CA THR A 28 10.74 2.92 2.12
C THR A 28 11.29 2.66 0.72
N SER A 29 12.55 2.26 0.61
CA SER A 29 13.16 1.72 -0.60
C SER A 29 12.68 0.28 -0.85
N GLN A 30 12.31 -0.02 -2.09
CA GLN A 30 12.19 -1.39 -2.58
C GLN A 30 13.03 -1.52 -3.85
N PRO A 31 14.15 -2.24 -3.80
CA PRO A 31 14.83 -2.72 -4.99
C PRO A 31 14.61 -4.23 -5.13
N GLY A 32 14.23 -4.68 -6.33
CA GLY A 32 14.16 -6.12 -6.56
C GLY A 32 13.73 -6.52 -7.96
N ARG A 33 12.45 -6.33 -8.32
CA ARG A 33 11.85 -7.06 -9.45
C ARG A 33 10.85 -6.23 -10.26
N MET A 34 11.09 -4.92 -10.38
CA MET A 34 10.18 -3.99 -11.09
C MET A 34 9.83 -4.44 -12.53
N ARG A 35 10.73 -5.13 -13.23
CA ARG A 35 10.49 -5.63 -14.59
C ARG A 35 9.45 -6.76 -14.63
N GLU A 36 9.55 -7.70 -13.69
CA GLU A 36 8.63 -8.84 -13.61
C GLU A 36 7.28 -8.41 -13.06
N GLU A 37 7.27 -7.55 -12.05
CA GLU A 37 6.06 -6.92 -11.51
C GLU A 37 5.30 -6.16 -12.60
N TYR A 38 6.01 -5.39 -13.43
CA TYR A 38 5.42 -4.70 -14.57
C TYR A 38 4.83 -5.65 -15.61
N ARG A 39 5.58 -6.70 -15.98
CA ARG A 39 5.11 -7.69 -16.96
C ARG A 39 3.85 -8.39 -16.48
N PHE A 40 3.84 -8.86 -15.24
CA PHE A 40 2.69 -9.50 -14.62
C PHE A 40 1.48 -8.56 -14.55
N ALA A 41 1.69 -7.33 -14.07
CA ALA A 41 0.62 -6.33 -13.97
C ALA A 41 0.02 -6.02 -15.36
N LYS A 42 0.86 -5.91 -16.39
CA LYS A 42 0.40 -5.69 -17.76
C LYS A 42 -0.44 -6.86 -18.28
N GLU A 43 0.04 -8.09 -18.11
CA GLU A 43 -0.67 -9.30 -18.56
C GLU A 43 -2.02 -9.44 -17.85
N PHE A 44 -2.05 -9.27 -16.52
CA PHE A 44 -3.28 -9.35 -15.73
C PHE A 44 -4.33 -8.28 -16.12
N LEU A 45 -3.91 -7.03 -16.29
CA LEU A 45 -4.84 -5.94 -16.66
C LEU A 45 -5.41 -6.15 -18.07
N LEU A 46 -4.61 -6.67 -19.01
CA LEU A 46 -5.09 -7.03 -20.35
C LEU A 46 -6.09 -8.18 -20.31
N ASP A 47 -5.86 -9.19 -19.47
CA ASP A 47 -6.77 -10.32 -19.31
C ASP A 47 -8.09 -9.90 -18.65
N GLN A 48 -8.04 -8.95 -17.71
CA GLN A 48 -9.23 -8.37 -17.08
C GLN A 48 -10.10 -7.61 -18.10
N GLU A 49 -9.51 -6.88 -19.04
CA GLU A 49 -10.27 -6.19 -20.09
C GLU A 49 -10.89 -7.16 -21.11
N LYS A 50 -10.23 -8.27 -21.41
CA LYS A 50 -10.72 -9.29 -22.37
C LYS A 50 -11.80 -10.20 -21.78
N ILE A 51 -11.76 -10.47 -20.48
CA ILE A 51 -12.64 -11.43 -19.81
C ILE A 51 -13.54 -10.67 -18.82
N PRO A 52 -14.68 -10.10 -19.28
CA PRO A 52 -15.54 -9.25 -18.44
C PRO A 52 -16.20 -9.99 -17.26
N ALA A 53 -16.14 -11.32 -17.22
CA ALA A 53 -16.64 -12.16 -16.13
C ALA A 53 -15.54 -13.06 -15.55
N MET A 54 -14.36 -12.48 -15.27
CA MET A 54 -13.27 -13.22 -14.61
C MET A 54 -13.73 -13.76 -13.25
N HIS A 55 -13.38 -15.01 -12.96
CA HIS A 55 -13.74 -15.65 -11.70
C HIS A 55 -13.22 -14.83 -10.49
N PRO A 56 -14.03 -14.57 -9.44
CA PRO A 56 -13.65 -13.71 -8.31
C PRO A 56 -12.33 -14.10 -7.65
N PHE A 57 -12.05 -15.40 -7.54
CA PHE A 57 -10.79 -15.91 -7.01
C PHE A 57 -9.57 -15.50 -7.85
N MET A 58 -9.66 -15.55 -9.18
CA MET A 58 -8.56 -15.13 -10.06
C MET A 58 -8.34 -13.62 -9.97
N ARG A 59 -9.43 -12.84 -9.93
CA ARG A 59 -9.38 -11.39 -9.73
C ARG A 59 -8.65 -11.06 -8.42
N GLU A 60 -9.03 -11.69 -7.31
CA GLU A 60 -8.42 -11.45 -6.01
C GLU A 60 -6.93 -11.82 -5.99
N LYS A 61 -6.56 -12.98 -6.55
CA LYS A 61 -5.17 -13.41 -6.60
C LYS A 61 -4.31 -12.54 -7.51
N GLY A 62 -4.84 -12.11 -8.65
CA GLY A 62 -4.12 -11.21 -9.55
C GLY A 62 -3.84 -9.86 -8.92
N TYR A 63 -4.84 -9.25 -8.27
CA TYR A 63 -4.61 -8.01 -7.53
C TYR A 63 -3.64 -8.19 -6.36
N GLN A 64 -3.75 -9.26 -5.56
CA GLN A 64 -2.81 -9.57 -4.48
C GLN A 64 -1.38 -9.72 -4.99
N ALA A 65 -1.20 -10.33 -6.17
CA ALA A 65 0.10 -10.48 -6.81
C ALA A 65 0.67 -9.13 -7.31
N ILE A 66 -0.17 -8.23 -7.84
CA ILE A 66 0.24 -6.85 -8.17
C ILE A 66 0.66 -6.09 -6.91
N ALA A 67 -0.10 -6.23 -5.81
CA ALA A 67 0.17 -5.51 -4.58
C ALA A 67 1.34 -6.07 -3.77
N GLY A 68 1.72 -7.32 -4.00
CA GLY A 68 2.70 -8.03 -3.18
C GLY A 68 2.24 -8.26 -1.73
N ASP A 69 0.93 -8.17 -1.47
CA ASP A 69 0.35 -8.37 -0.13
C ASP A 69 -0.94 -9.19 -0.25
N ALA A 70 -0.88 -10.43 0.25
CA ALA A 70 -2.01 -11.37 0.26
C ALA A 70 -3.12 -10.99 1.25
N ARG A 71 -2.90 -10.00 2.13
CA ARG A 71 -3.89 -9.59 3.14
C ARG A 71 -4.86 -8.55 2.62
N LEU A 72 -4.62 -8.03 1.43
CA LEU A 72 -5.40 -6.98 0.79
C LEU A 72 -6.53 -7.57 -0.06
N SER A 73 -7.71 -6.96 -0.03
CA SER A 73 -8.82 -7.38 -0.89
C SER A 73 -8.68 -6.81 -2.31
N ALA A 74 -9.32 -7.46 -3.28
CA ALA A 74 -9.33 -7.00 -4.66
C ALA A 74 -9.81 -5.54 -4.79
N ASP A 75 -10.91 -5.20 -4.11
CA ASP A 75 -11.54 -3.87 -4.19
C ASP A 75 -10.64 -2.78 -3.58
N GLU A 76 -9.91 -3.11 -2.50
CA GLU A 76 -8.92 -2.21 -1.87
C GLU A 76 -7.81 -1.87 -2.84
N ILE A 77 -7.26 -2.89 -3.48
CA ILE A 77 -6.13 -2.75 -4.41
C ILE A 77 -6.58 -1.99 -5.65
N GLU A 78 -7.74 -2.33 -6.20
CA GLU A 78 -8.33 -1.64 -7.35
C GLU A 78 -8.52 -0.15 -7.09
N TYR A 79 -9.06 0.22 -5.92
CA TYR A 79 -9.14 1.62 -5.52
C TYR A 79 -7.75 2.28 -5.40
N LEU A 80 -6.78 1.64 -4.75
CA LEU A 80 -5.44 2.20 -4.58
C LEU A 80 -4.71 2.35 -5.92
N LEU A 81 -4.97 1.47 -6.89
CA LEU A 81 -4.46 1.56 -8.25
C LEU A 81 -5.08 2.72 -9.04
N SER A 82 -6.31 3.12 -8.70
CA SER A 82 -6.95 4.30 -9.30
C SER A 82 -6.37 5.64 -8.84
N LEU A 83 -5.64 5.65 -7.71
CA LEU A 83 -5.02 6.85 -7.15
C LEU A 83 -3.77 7.28 -7.95
N ARG A 84 -3.52 8.59 -8.01
CA ARG A 84 -2.26 9.10 -8.59
C ARG A 84 -1.07 8.62 -7.79
N GLY A 85 -0.13 7.98 -8.48
CA GLY A 85 1.02 7.34 -7.84
C GLY A 85 0.62 6.05 -7.14
N ALA A 86 -0.17 5.20 -7.81
CA ALA A 86 -0.63 3.90 -7.37
C ALA A 86 0.42 3.08 -6.60
N SER A 87 1.65 2.97 -7.10
CA SER A 87 2.74 2.25 -6.43
C SER A 87 3.06 2.80 -5.04
N ARG A 88 3.11 4.13 -4.91
CA ARG A 88 3.31 4.81 -3.63
C ARG A 88 2.10 4.64 -2.72
N ALA A 89 0.89 4.78 -3.26
CA ALA A 89 -0.34 4.65 -2.50
C ALA A 89 -0.48 3.24 -1.89
N LEU A 90 -0.19 2.20 -2.69
CA LEU A 90 -0.24 0.82 -2.28
C LEU A 90 0.75 0.51 -1.16
N ARG A 91 2.00 0.99 -1.28
CA ARG A 91 3.03 0.86 -0.24
C ARG A 91 2.70 1.65 1.03
N ASP A 92 2.24 2.89 0.90
CA ASP A 92 1.88 3.71 2.06
C ASP A 92 0.65 3.10 2.77
N TYR A 93 -0.24 2.43 2.02
CA TYR A 93 -1.37 1.68 2.56
C TYR A 93 -0.96 0.41 3.31
N THR A 94 -0.14 -0.47 2.73
CA THR A 94 0.30 -1.71 3.39
C THR A 94 1.00 -1.43 4.72
N LEU A 95 1.83 -0.38 4.78
CA LEU A 95 2.49 0.06 6.01
C LEU A 95 1.51 0.72 7.00
N GLY A 96 0.58 1.53 6.50
CA GLY A 96 -0.34 2.35 7.30
C GLY A 96 -1.63 1.65 7.74
N ARG A 97 -1.94 0.46 7.21
CA ARG A 97 -3.24 -0.24 7.36
C ARG A 97 -3.74 -0.32 8.80
N GLY A 98 -2.86 -0.55 9.77
CA GLY A 98 -3.24 -0.63 11.18
C GLY A 98 -3.93 0.62 11.74
N TYR A 99 -3.69 1.78 11.14
CA TYR A 99 -4.24 3.08 11.53
C TYR A 99 -5.44 3.54 10.69
N LEU A 100 -5.68 2.85 9.57
CA LEU A 100 -6.68 3.20 8.58
C LEU A 100 -7.93 2.34 8.75
N ARG A 101 -9.08 2.91 8.38
CA ARG A 101 -10.36 2.22 8.28
C ARG A 101 -10.78 2.23 6.83
N HIS A 102 -11.44 1.16 6.43
CA HIS A 102 -12.02 1.02 5.12
C HIS A 102 -13.53 1.11 5.24
N LEU A 103 -14.12 1.97 4.42
CA LEU A 103 -15.57 2.09 4.33
C LEU A 103 -15.99 1.54 2.96
N PRO A 104 -16.21 0.21 2.85
CA PRO A 104 -16.74 -0.37 1.62
C PRO A 104 -18.19 0.06 1.32
N GLN A 105 -18.88 0.75 2.24
CA GLN A 105 -20.33 0.97 2.21
C GLN A 105 -20.80 2.35 1.74
N GLN A 106 -19.93 3.34 1.51
CA GLN A 106 -20.37 4.72 1.25
C GLN A 106 -20.05 5.24 -0.16
N GLY A 107 -20.20 4.42 -1.21
CA GLY A 107 -20.19 4.87 -2.63
C GLY A 107 -18.95 5.64 -3.12
N ASN A 108 -17.98 5.84 -2.24
CA ASN A 108 -16.83 6.71 -2.35
C ASN A 108 -15.76 5.96 -1.55
N LEU A 109 -14.94 5.14 -2.23
CA LEU A 109 -13.95 4.24 -1.63
C LEU A 109 -12.79 5.00 -0.95
N GLN A 110 -13.06 6.07 -0.21
CA GLN A 110 -12.04 6.87 0.44
C GLN A 110 -11.48 6.14 1.65
N VAL A 111 -10.15 6.14 1.75
CA VAL A 111 -9.44 5.57 2.89
C VAL A 111 -9.41 6.61 3.99
N GLN A 112 -10.09 6.34 5.10
CA GLN A 112 -10.17 7.25 6.24
C GLN A 112 -9.35 6.73 7.42
N PHE A 113 -9.05 7.62 8.36
CA PHE A 113 -8.48 7.21 9.64
C PHE A 113 -9.54 6.55 10.53
N LYS A 114 -9.10 5.59 11.36
CA LYS A 114 -9.93 5.10 12.47
C LYS A 114 -10.33 6.27 13.38
N GLU A 115 -11.49 6.18 14.04
CA GLU A 115 -12.04 7.23 14.92
C GLU A 115 -11.00 7.75 15.94
N LYS A 116 -10.22 6.84 16.54
CA LYS A 116 -9.13 7.15 17.48
C LYS A 116 -7.99 8.03 16.89
N TYR A 117 -7.93 8.20 15.56
CA TYR A 117 -6.89 8.93 14.81
C TYR A 117 -7.47 9.96 13.83
N GLN A 118 -8.76 10.27 13.91
CA GLN A 118 -9.39 11.26 13.03
C GLN A 118 -8.85 12.67 13.27
N SER A 119 -8.62 13.05 14.53
CA SER A 119 -8.15 14.39 14.88
C SER A 119 -6.68 14.62 14.52
N ILE A 120 -6.41 15.71 13.81
CA ILE A 120 -5.06 16.11 13.35
C ILE A 120 -4.12 16.30 14.55
N VAL A 121 -4.62 16.93 15.61
CA VAL A 121 -3.84 17.19 16.84
C VAL A 121 -3.43 15.88 17.52
N ALA A 122 -4.36 14.93 17.70
CA ALA A 122 -4.03 13.65 18.33
C ALA A 122 -3.01 12.85 17.51
N ARG A 123 -3.09 12.90 16.17
CA ARG A 123 -2.07 12.28 15.31
C ARG A 123 -0.70 12.92 15.52
N ARG A 124 -0.63 14.26 15.55
CA ARG A 124 0.62 15.00 15.76
C ARG A 124 1.25 14.68 17.11
N VAL A 125 0.46 14.71 18.19
CA VAL A 125 0.93 14.38 19.55
C VAL A 125 1.46 12.96 19.61
N ARG A 126 0.74 11.97 19.05
CA ARG A 126 1.23 10.57 19.03
C ARG A 126 2.49 10.38 18.20
N LYS A 127 2.63 11.10 17.08
CA LYS A 127 3.86 11.09 16.28
C LYS A 127 5.05 11.58 17.10
N TYR A 128 4.91 12.72 17.79
CA TYR A 128 5.95 13.22 18.68
C TYR A 128 6.22 12.27 19.84
N TRP A 129 5.19 11.66 20.43
CA TRP A 129 5.35 10.66 21.48
C TRP A 129 6.19 9.46 21.03
N PHE A 130 5.92 8.89 19.84
CA PHE A 130 6.71 7.77 19.33
C PHE A 130 8.16 8.15 19.00
N VAL A 131 8.38 9.35 18.46
CA VAL A 131 9.74 9.86 18.19
C VAL A 131 10.49 10.13 19.49
N ALA A 132 9.84 10.72 20.49
CA ALA A 132 10.41 10.94 21.82
C ALA A 132 10.72 9.61 22.51
N ALA A 133 9.80 8.64 22.47
CA ALA A 133 10.02 7.30 23.01
C ALA A 133 11.21 6.62 22.33
N TYR A 134 11.36 6.74 21.00
CA TYR A 134 12.53 6.26 20.28
C TYR A 134 13.83 6.89 20.83
N ALA A 135 13.87 8.22 20.94
CA ALA A 135 15.06 8.93 21.44
C ALA A 135 15.42 8.53 22.88
N VAL A 136 14.42 8.45 23.77
CA VAL A 136 14.60 8.05 25.18
C VAL A 136 15.05 6.59 25.28
N LEU A 137 14.41 5.66 24.58
CA LEU A 137 14.78 4.24 24.61
C LEU A 137 16.17 4.01 24.02
N SER A 138 16.51 4.69 22.93
CA SER A 138 17.87 4.66 22.39
C SER A 138 18.86 5.20 23.43
N PHE A 139 18.58 6.34 24.05
CA PHE A 139 19.47 6.89 25.10
C PHE A 139 19.65 5.92 26.27
N LEU A 140 18.57 5.30 26.76
CA LEU A 140 18.63 4.28 27.81
C LEU A 140 19.45 3.05 27.38
N GLY A 141 19.32 2.62 26.13
CA GLY A 141 20.11 1.50 25.59
C GLY A 141 21.62 1.77 25.63
N PHE A 142 22.02 3.01 25.33
CA PHE A 142 23.43 3.44 25.35
C PHE A 142 23.87 4.07 26.69
N PHE A 143 22.99 4.10 27.69
CA PHE A 143 23.27 4.72 28.99
C PHE A 143 24.54 4.15 29.67
N PRO A 144 24.74 2.82 29.75
CA PRO A 144 25.95 2.27 30.39
C PRO A 144 27.24 2.66 29.67
N PHE A 145 27.17 2.89 28.35
CA PHE A 145 28.31 3.30 27.55
C PHE A 145 28.66 4.79 27.78
N VAL A 146 27.65 5.66 27.79
CA VAL A 146 27.83 7.11 27.98
C VAL A 146 28.34 7.42 29.39
N PHE A 147 27.78 6.77 30.41
CA PHE A 147 28.14 6.96 31.83
C PHE A 147 29.13 5.92 32.37
N SER A 148 29.84 5.25 31.46
CA SER A 148 30.80 4.18 31.77
C SER A 148 31.78 4.55 32.88
N ARG A 149 32.40 5.72 32.81
CA ARG A 149 33.40 6.20 33.79
C ARG A 149 32.86 6.43 35.20
N ILE A 150 31.55 6.62 35.36
CA ILE A 150 30.92 6.94 36.65
C ILE A 150 30.44 5.67 37.34
N PHE A 151 29.85 4.74 36.58
CA PHE A 151 29.22 3.54 37.15
C PHE A 151 30.09 2.28 37.09
N PHE A 152 31.09 2.22 36.21
CA PHE A 152 31.87 1.01 35.98
C PHE A 152 33.37 1.27 36.09
N HIS A 153 34.03 0.51 36.97
CA HIS A 153 35.49 0.54 37.12
C HIS A 153 36.19 -0.44 36.17
N ASN A 154 35.53 -1.56 35.84
CA ASN A 154 36.05 -2.59 34.93
C ASN A 154 35.41 -2.46 33.54
N PRO A 155 36.18 -2.63 32.45
CA PRO A 155 35.65 -2.57 31.08
C PRO A 155 34.73 -3.75 30.75
N GLY A 156 34.94 -4.93 31.38
CA GLY A 156 34.10 -6.11 31.17
C GLY A 156 32.66 -5.90 31.65
N ASP A 157 32.50 -5.36 32.86
CA ASP A 157 31.18 -5.08 33.45
C ASP A 157 30.40 -4.05 32.63
N MET A 158 31.09 -3.05 32.09
CA MET A 158 30.51 -2.04 31.19
C MET A 158 29.98 -2.68 29.89
N LEU A 159 30.78 -3.52 29.23
CA LEU A 159 30.38 -4.18 27.99
C LEU A 159 29.21 -5.13 28.22
N PHE A 160 29.22 -5.88 29.33
CA PHE A 160 28.12 -6.75 29.71
C PHE A 160 26.83 -5.96 29.94
N ALA A 161 26.89 -4.90 30.76
CA ALA A 161 25.75 -4.03 31.02
C ALA A 161 25.20 -3.41 29.73
N THR A 162 26.09 -2.92 28.85
CA THR A 162 25.71 -2.36 27.54
C THR A 162 25.06 -3.40 26.64
N GLY A 163 25.57 -4.63 26.61
CA GLY A 163 24.98 -5.73 25.84
C GLY A 163 23.56 -6.04 26.29
N VAL A 164 23.35 -6.12 27.61
CA VAL A 164 22.03 -6.38 28.19
C VAL A 164 21.06 -5.22 27.91
N THR A 165 21.46 -3.97 28.10
CA THR A 165 20.60 -2.82 27.84
C THR A 165 20.25 -2.70 26.35
N LEU A 166 21.21 -2.89 25.45
CA LEU A 166 20.93 -2.87 24.01
C LEU A 166 19.96 -3.98 23.60
N LEU A 167 20.11 -5.19 24.14
CA LEU A 167 19.20 -6.30 23.84
C LEU A 167 17.74 -5.99 24.20
N VAL A 168 17.52 -5.27 25.31
CA VAL A 168 16.17 -4.92 25.78
C VAL A 168 15.62 -3.66 25.11
N PHE A 169 16.42 -2.59 25.05
CA PHE A 169 15.94 -1.27 24.63
C PHE A 169 15.96 -1.07 23.12
N LEU A 170 16.90 -1.68 22.38
CA LEU A 170 17.02 -1.47 20.94
C LEU A 170 15.80 -2.01 20.17
N PRO A 171 15.26 -3.21 20.45
CA PRO A 171 14.03 -3.68 19.80
C PRO A 171 12.81 -2.78 20.11
N SER A 172 12.68 -2.30 21.34
CA SER A 172 11.61 -1.38 21.76
C SER A 172 11.72 -0.01 21.06
N ALA A 173 12.95 0.51 20.93
CA ALA A 173 13.22 1.73 20.19
C ALA A 173 12.84 1.55 18.70
N TRP A 174 13.25 0.44 18.10
CA TRP A 174 12.90 0.09 16.72
C TRP A 174 11.39 0.01 16.48
N LEU A 175 10.64 -0.64 17.37
CA LEU A 175 9.19 -0.73 17.29
C LEU A 175 8.50 0.65 17.41
N SER A 176 9.03 1.52 18.26
CA SER A 176 8.54 2.90 18.43
C SER A 176 8.75 3.71 17.15
N LEU A 177 9.94 3.66 16.56
CA LEU A 177 10.25 4.33 15.30
C LEU A 177 9.37 3.79 14.16
N ARG A 178 9.24 2.47 14.04
CA ARG A 178 8.39 1.83 13.03
C ARG A 178 6.94 2.31 13.12
N SER A 179 6.41 2.47 14.33
CA SER A 179 5.04 2.96 14.55
C SER A 179 4.88 4.43 14.12
N ALA A 180 5.88 5.28 14.39
CA ALA A 180 5.89 6.67 13.90
C ALA A 180 5.88 6.73 12.36
N ILE A 181 6.70 5.92 11.70
CA ILE A 181 6.80 5.85 10.24
C ILE A 181 5.47 5.40 9.63
N ARG A 182 4.84 4.36 10.19
CA ARG A 182 3.53 3.88 9.72
C ARG A 182 2.44 4.95 9.82
N LEU A 183 2.44 5.74 10.90
CA LEU A 183 1.48 6.82 11.07
C LEU A 183 1.71 7.97 10.06
N ASP A 184 2.97 8.35 9.82
CA ASP A 184 3.34 9.34 8.80
C ASP A 184 2.95 8.91 7.39
N ARG A 185 3.12 7.62 7.07
CA ARG A 185 2.75 7.03 5.78
C ARG A 185 1.23 7.03 5.58
N ALA A 186 0.48 6.65 6.60
CA ALA A 186 -0.99 6.75 6.58
C ALA A 186 -1.45 8.20 6.35
N GLU A 187 -0.81 9.19 6.98
CA GLU A 187 -1.09 10.62 6.78
C GLU A 187 -0.81 11.08 5.36
N LYS A 188 0.33 10.67 4.79
CA LYS A 188 0.68 10.94 3.40
C LYS A 188 -0.30 10.32 2.41
N LEU A 189 -0.79 9.11 2.68
CA LEU A 189 -1.78 8.45 1.83
C LEU A 189 -3.07 9.27 1.79
N VAL A 190 -3.65 9.60 2.95
CA VAL A 190 -4.90 10.35 3.05
C VAL A 190 -4.79 11.72 2.41
N LYS A 191 -3.66 12.42 2.61
CA LYS A 191 -3.43 13.75 2.02
C LYS A 191 -3.36 13.74 0.49
N HIS A 192 -2.93 12.64 -0.13
CA HIS A 192 -2.75 12.55 -1.58
C HIS A 192 -3.92 11.91 -2.34
N GLN A 193 -5.01 11.54 -1.67
CA GLN A 193 -6.17 10.90 -2.31
C GLN A 193 -6.87 11.78 -3.36
N SER A 194 -6.86 13.10 -3.21
CA SER A 194 -7.63 14.04 -4.04
C SER A 194 -7.11 14.24 -5.47
N LYS A 195 -6.03 13.58 -5.86
CA LYS A 195 -5.47 13.69 -7.22
C LYS A 195 -5.89 12.45 -8.00
N HIS A 196 -7.09 12.45 -8.56
CA HIS A 196 -7.50 11.39 -9.48
C HIS A 196 -6.67 11.47 -10.78
N THR A 197 -6.07 10.35 -11.18
CA THR A 197 -5.45 10.23 -12.50
C THR A 197 -6.58 9.93 -13.47
N GLN A 198 -6.89 10.85 -14.38
CA GLN A 198 -7.74 10.52 -15.52
C GLN A 198 -7.00 9.44 -16.33
N ARG A 199 -7.69 8.31 -16.59
CA ARG A 199 -7.20 7.18 -17.37
C ARG A 199 -6.63 7.71 -18.69
N ILE A 200 -5.31 7.61 -18.87
CA ILE A 200 -4.70 7.81 -20.19
C ILE A 200 -5.05 6.57 -20.98
N VAL A 201 -6.15 6.65 -21.74
CA VAL A 201 -6.48 5.64 -22.74
C VAL A 201 -5.40 5.77 -23.82
N LEU A 202 -4.44 4.85 -23.81
CA LEU A 202 -3.59 4.65 -24.97
C LEU A 202 -4.50 4.01 -26.01
N GLU A 203 -4.90 4.78 -27.02
CA GLU A 203 -5.52 4.18 -28.19
C GLU A 203 -4.59 3.08 -28.70
N PRO A 204 -5.12 1.88 -29.01
CA PRO A 204 -4.33 0.88 -29.69
C PRO A 204 -3.75 1.54 -30.94
N ILE A 205 -2.42 1.50 -31.07
CA ILE A 205 -1.73 1.88 -32.30
C ILE A 205 -2.06 0.76 -33.30
N ASP A 206 -3.28 0.80 -33.82
CA ASP A 206 -3.67 0.03 -34.98
C ASP A 206 -3.02 0.71 -36.21
N GLU A 207 -2.18 -0.07 -36.90
CA GLU A 207 -1.65 0.22 -38.22
C GLU A 207 -0.79 1.47 -38.39
N ILE A 208 0.51 1.35 -38.04
CA ILE A 208 1.55 1.90 -38.90
C ILE A 208 1.62 1.01 -40.16
N ARG A 209 0.61 1.14 -41.02
CA ARG A 209 0.66 0.80 -42.44
C ARG A 209 0.29 2.07 -43.19
N LEU A 210 1.16 2.45 -44.13
CA LEU A 210 1.06 3.60 -45.04
C LEU A 210 1.45 4.91 -44.35
N LEU A 211 2.67 5.42 -44.50
CA LEU A 211 3.17 5.98 -45.76
C LEU A 211 4.68 5.74 -45.92
N SER A 212 5.06 4.77 -46.74
CA SER A 212 6.31 4.84 -47.52
C SER A 212 5.97 5.38 -48.90
N PRO A 213 6.31 6.62 -49.25
CA PRO A 213 6.30 7.05 -50.64
C PRO A 213 7.71 6.83 -51.21
N LEU A 214 7.96 5.66 -51.78
CA LEU A 214 8.96 5.56 -52.83
C LEU A 214 8.52 4.52 -53.87
N ASP A 215 7.87 5.11 -54.86
CA ASP A 215 7.43 4.59 -56.13
C ASP A 215 8.62 4.14 -57.01
N ARG A 216 8.32 3.21 -57.93
CA ARG A 216 9.07 2.81 -59.14
C ARG A 216 10.43 2.10 -58.93
N THR A 217 10.56 0.82 -59.27
CA THR A 217 10.48 0.34 -60.67
C THR A 217 10.38 -1.20 -60.78
N LEU A 218 9.58 -1.61 -61.77
CA LEU A 218 9.72 -2.79 -62.64
C LEU A 218 9.66 -4.21 -62.04
N GLY A 219 8.67 -4.98 -62.51
CA GLY A 219 8.73 -6.44 -62.52
C GLY A 219 7.38 -7.15 -62.61
N LYS A 220 6.81 -7.21 -63.82
CA LYS A 220 5.74 -8.17 -64.19
C LYS A 220 6.09 -9.57 -63.68
N VAL A 221 5.12 -10.31 -63.14
CA VAL A 221 4.71 -11.69 -63.54
C VAL A 221 3.57 -12.18 -62.63
N GLY A 222 2.48 -12.61 -63.26
CA GLY A 222 1.83 -13.87 -62.88
C GLY A 222 0.66 -13.83 -61.88
N SER A 223 -0.55 -13.84 -62.44
CA SER A 223 -1.61 -14.83 -62.20
C SER A 223 -2.03 -15.15 -60.76
N GLY A 224 -3.29 -14.84 -60.43
CA GLY A 224 -3.96 -15.41 -59.27
C GLY A 224 -5.34 -14.82 -59.02
N ARG A 225 -6.33 -15.25 -59.79
CA ARG A 225 -7.75 -14.94 -59.54
C ARG A 225 -8.16 -15.49 -58.18
N TYR A 226 -8.61 -14.62 -57.28
CA TYR A 226 -9.62 -15.00 -56.29
C TYR A 226 -10.73 -13.93 -56.30
N MET A 227 -11.84 -14.30 -56.92
CA MET A 227 -13.14 -13.70 -56.68
C MET A 227 -13.50 -13.90 -55.20
N TYR A 228 -13.67 -12.82 -54.45
CA TYR A 228 -14.62 -12.83 -53.34
C TYR A 228 -15.64 -11.71 -53.53
N ARG A 229 -16.87 -12.20 -53.67
CA ARG A 229 -18.10 -11.50 -54.00
C ARG A 229 -18.54 -10.65 -52.82
N LYS A 230 -18.65 -9.33 -53.04
CA LYS A 230 -19.35 -8.39 -52.15
C LYS A 230 -20.78 -8.90 -51.89
N ARG A 231 -21.19 -8.97 -50.62
CA ARG A 231 -22.59 -8.84 -50.21
C ARG A 231 -22.73 -7.59 -49.36
N THR A 232 -23.34 -6.58 -49.96
CA THR A 232 -23.99 -5.45 -49.31
C THR A 232 -25.46 -5.79 -49.07
N ALA A 233 -25.94 -5.61 -47.83
CA ALA A 233 -27.31 -5.23 -47.45
C ALA A 233 -27.34 -5.24 -45.90
N ALA A 234 -27.44 -4.12 -45.19
CA ALA A 234 -28.63 -3.26 -45.05
C ALA A 234 -29.83 -4.01 -44.44
N SER A 235 -30.04 -3.86 -43.12
CA SER A 235 -31.35 -3.96 -42.44
C SER A 235 -31.18 -3.47 -41.00
N LYS A 236 -31.51 -2.20 -40.74
CA LYS A 236 -32.75 -1.70 -40.09
C LYS A 236 -32.71 -1.74 -38.55
N ASN A 237 -32.66 -0.51 -38.03
CA ASN A 237 -33.30 -0.01 -36.81
C ASN A 237 -34.40 -0.92 -36.23
N VAL A 238 -34.26 -1.27 -34.95
CA VAL A 238 -35.41 -1.39 -34.04
C VAL A 238 -35.01 -0.70 -32.72
N LEU A 239 -35.51 0.52 -32.56
CA LEU A 239 -35.86 1.06 -31.26
C LEU A 239 -36.95 0.16 -30.68
N CYS A 240 -36.77 -0.31 -29.44
CA CYS A 240 -37.89 -0.53 -28.54
C CYS A 240 -37.48 -0.07 -27.14
N ALA A 241 -38.23 0.94 -26.68
CA ALA A 241 -38.13 1.54 -25.38
C ALA A 241 -39.04 0.81 -24.36
N ARG A 242 -38.61 0.85 -23.09
CA ARG A 242 -39.40 0.84 -21.82
C ARG A 242 -40.11 -0.46 -21.39
N PRO A 243 -40.56 -0.59 -20.10
CA PRO A 243 -40.45 0.30 -18.91
C PRO A 243 -39.84 -0.42 -17.65
N VAL A 244 -39.21 0.27 -16.70
CA VAL A 244 -39.74 0.76 -15.38
C VAL A 244 -40.85 -0.10 -14.77
N PHE A 245 -40.58 -0.80 -13.65
CA PHE A 245 -41.45 -1.00 -12.47
C PHE A 245 -40.57 -1.66 -11.36
N LEU A 246 -40.19 -0.90 -10.32
CA LEU A 246 -40.79 -0.94 -8.97
C LEU A 246 -40.68 -2.33 -8.31
N PHE A 247 -39.67 -2.49 -7.45
CA PHE A 247 -39.67 -3.52 -6.40
C PHE A 247 -39.27 -2.89 -5.07
N GLU A 248 -40.29 -2.29 -4.46
CA GLU A 248 -40.70 -2.49 -3.07
C GLU A 248 -39.72 -3.29 -2.19
N ARG A 249 -39.07 -2.61 -1.24
CA ARG A 249 -38.70 -3.22 0.05
C ARG A 249 -39.02 -2.26 1.18
N ALA A 250 -40.23 -2.44 1.69
CA ALA A 250 -40.65 -1.99 2.99
C ALA A 250 -39.85 -2.65 4.11
N GLN A 251 -39.79 -1.90 5.19
CA GLN A 251 -39.33 -2.20 6.54
C GLN A 251 -39.72 -3.62 7.02
N ILE A 252 -38.75 -4.34 7.61
CA ILE A 252 -39.02 -5.14 8.81
C ILE A 252 -37.90 -4.89 9.81
N ALA A 253 -38.30 -4.23 10.90
CA ALA A 253 -37.58 -4.05 12.12
C ALA A 253 -37.53 -5.35 12.94
N SER A 254 -36.68 -5.31 13.97
CA SER A 254 -36.71 -6.16 15.17
C SER A 254 -36.18 -7.59 15.02
N ARG A 255 -34.97 -7.79 15.57
CA ARG A 255 -34.63 -8.87 16.52
C ARG A 255 -33.12 -8.86 16.69
N TYR A 256 -32.67 -8.53 17.89
CA TYR A 256 -31.74 -9.32 18.71
C TYR A 256 -31.21 -8.42 19.82
N GLY A 257 -32.01 -8.31 20.87
CA GLY A 257 -31.52 -8.03 22.21
C GLY A 257 -31.21 -9.36 22.92
N HIS A 258 -30.16 -9.31 23.72
CA HIS A 258 -29.94 -10.04 24.99
C HIS A 258 -29.99 -11.58 25.05
N ARG A 259 -28.85 -12.14 25.49
CA ARG A 259 -28.59 -13.23 26.48
C ARG A 259 -27.26 -13.89 26.10
N GLU A 260 -26.13 -13.66 26.77
CA GLU A 260 -25.76 -14.10 28.12
C GLU A 260 -26.33 -15.47 28.51
N HIS A 261 -25.47 -16.50 28.43
CA HIS A 261 -25.29 -17.67 29.32
C HIS A 261 -24.15 -18.50 28.67
N GLU A 262 -22.93 -18.50 29.22
CA GLU A 262 -22.46 -19.47 30.21
C GLU A 262 -22.84 -20.92 29.88
N GLN A 263 -21.87 -21.70 29.38
CA GLN A 263 -21.51 -23.03 29.90
C GLN A 263 -20.32 -23.58 29.10
N PHE A 264 -19.13 -23.49 29.69
CA PHE A 264 -17.97 -24.28 29.28
C PHE A 264 -18.05 -25.62 30.01
N GLY A 265 -18.35 -26.69 29.26
CA GLY A 265 -18.25 -28.06 29.72
C GLY A 265 -16.85 -28.63 29.45
N GLN A 266 -16.18 -29.06 30.52
CA GLN A 266 -15.02 -29.94 30.50
C GLN A 266 -15.35 -31.29 29.85
N CYS A 267 -14.50 -31.76 28.93
CA CYS A 267 -14.31 -33.19 28.69
C CYS A 267 -12.81 -33.51 28.76
N ARG A 268 -12.44 -34.27 29.80
CA ARG A 268 -11.21 -35.06 29.87
C ARG A 268 -11.34 -36.26 28.93
N HIS A 269 -10.25 -36.60 28.26
CA HIS A 269 -9.80 -37.98 28.10
C HIS A 269 -8.27 -38.00 28.12
#